data_AF-A0A564ZHG6-F1
#
_entry.id   AF-A0A564ZHG6-F1
#
_cell.length_a   1.000
_cell.length_b   1.000
_cell.length_c   1.000
_cell.angle_alpha   90.00
_cell.angle_beta   90.00
_cell.angle_gamma   90.00
#
_symmetry.space_group_name_H-M   'P 1'
#
loop_
_entity.id
_entity.type
_entity.pdbx_description
1 polymer ?
#
loop_
_entity_poly.entity_id
_entity_poly.type
_entity_poly.pdbx_seq_one_letter_code
_entity_poly.pdbx_strand_id
1 'polypeptide(L)'
;MKIQGNVAETFRAAEPFEAAYLKRFESGELRRKVEEAVASLGKCRVCPWNCEIDRLANQAKVCRTGRYARVGSYFPHFGEESCLRGWNGSGTIFFAWCNLRCVFCQNFDLSQQGAGREVRPDELARMMLALQAQGSHRFDLQDSWQN
;
A
#
# COMPACT_ATOMS: atom_id res chain seq x y z
N MET A 1 21.78 -17.30 39.31
CA MET A 1 22.51 -16.98 38.07
C MET A 1 22.41 -15.48 37.85
N LYS A 2 23.45 -14.70 38.19
CA LYS A 2 23.47 -13.25 37.98
C LYS A 2 23.97 -13.02 36.56
N ILE A 3 23.15 -12.43 35.69
CA ILE A 3 23.60 -11.98 34.38
C ILE A 3 24.52 -10.78 34.64
N GLN A 4 25.83 -11.03 34.56
CA GLN A 4 26.85 -9.98 34.57
C GLN A 4 27.04 -9.53 33.12
N GLY A 5 26.49 -8.36 32.79
CA GLY A 5 26.68 -7.68 31.52
C GLY A 5 26.15 -6.26 31.64
N ASN A 6 26.94 -5.28 31.21
CA ASN A 6 26.51 -3.89 31.20
C ASN A 6 25.36 -3.75 30.19
N VAL A 7 24.19 -3.28 30.63
CA VAL A 7 23.02 -3.06 29.78
C VAL A 7 23.36 -2.18 28.56
N ALA A 8 24.35 -1.29 28.69
CA ALA A 8 24.83 -0.44 27.60
C ALA A 8 25.58 -1.20 26.49
N GLU A 9 26.17 -2.36 26.77
CA GLU A 9 26.87 -3.17 25.75
C GLU A 9 25.90 -3.96 24.87
N THR A 10 24.70 -4.24 25.38
CA THR A 10 23.65 -4.99 24.67
C THR A 10 22.93 -4.14 23.61
N PHE A 11 22.90 -2.81 23.79
CA PHE A 11 22.29 -1.87 22.85
C PHE A 11 23.38 -1.19 22.02
N ARG A 12 23.92 -1.90 21.01
CA ARG A 12 24.64 -1.22 19.92
C ARG A 12 23.73 -0.16 19.34
N ALA A 13 24.22 1.07 19.20
CA ALA A 13 23.56 2.09 18.40
C ALA A 13 23.29 1.47 17.03
N ALA A 14 22.02 1.36 16.64
CA ALA A 14 21.65 0.86 15.34
C ALA A 14 22.31 1.79 14.29
N GLU A 15 22.97 1.20 13.29
CA GLU A 15 23.39 1.93 12.10
C GLU A 15 22.26 2.84 11.60
N PRO A 16 22.56 4.02 11.03
CA PRO A 16 21.54 4.92 10.52
C PRO A 16 20.61 4.17 9.56
N PHE A 17 19.32 4.16 9.86
CA PHE A 17 18.34 3.48 9.02
C PHE A 17 18.21 4.20 7.68
N GLU A 18 18.56 3.50 6.61
CA GLU A 18 18.36 3.96 5.24
C GLU A 18 17.30 3.09 4.55
N ALA A 19 16.26 3.71 4.02
CA ALA A 19 15.19 2.98 3.37
C ALA A 19 15.66 2.33 2.07
N ALA A 20 15.41 1.03 1.90
CA ALA A 20 15.92 0.24 0.77
C ALA A 20 15.54 0.79 -0.62
N TYR A 21 14.44 1.54 -0.73
CA TYR A 21 14.01 2.13 -2.00
C TYR A 21 14.93 3.25 -2.48
N LEU A 22 15.70 3.92 -1.61
CA LEU A 22 16.62 5.01 -1.98
C LEU A 22 17.76 4.47 -2.84
N LYS A 23 18.45 3.41 -2.40
CA LYS A 23 19.48 2.72 -3.18
C LYS A 23 18.97 2.24 -4.54
N ARG A 24 17.74 1.75 -4.59
CA ARG A 24 17.10 1.25 -5.82
C ARG A 24 16.70 2.39 -6.76
N PHE A 25 16.38 3.55 -6.20
CA PHE A 25 16.12 4.75 -6.98
C PHE A 25 17.42 5.27 -7.61
N GLU A 26 18.48 5.40 -6.80
CA GLU A 26 19.80 5.86 -7.26
C GLU A 26 20.41 4.94 -8.32
N SER A 27 20.25 3.62 -8.16
CA SER A 27 20.75 2.64 -9.15
C SER A 27 19.91 2.57 -10.43
N GLY A 28 18.76 3.26 -10.50
CA GLY A 28 17.82 3.19 -11.61
C GLY A 28 16.96 1.91 -11.65
N GLU A 29 17.20 0.96 -10.74
CA GLU A 29 16.44 -0.30 -10.69
C GLU A 29 14.95 -0.06 -10.43
N LEU A 30 14.61 0.93 -9.59
CA LEU A 30 13.23 1.29 -9.29
C LEU A 30 12.49 1.73 -10.56
N ARG A 31 13.13 2.55 -11.41
CA ARG A 31 12.55 3.01 -12.67
C ARG A 31 12.26 1.84 -13.60
N ARG A 32 13.23 0.94 -13.79
CA ARG A 32 13.05 -0.26 -14.61
C ARG A 32 11.87 -1.12 -14.13
N LYS A 33 11.77 -1.36 -12.82
CA LYS A 33 10.65 -2.10 -12.23
C LYS A 33 9.30 -1.42 -12.44
N VAL A 34 9.26 -0.09 -12.39
CA VAL A 34 8.04 0.67 -12.68
C VAL A 34 7.63 0.49 -14.13
N GLU A 35 8.58 0.59 -15.07
CA GLU A 35 8.32 0.39 -16.50
C GLU A 35 7.81 -1.03 -16.79
N GLU A 36 8.46 -2.06 -16.22
CA GLU A 36 8.03 -3.47 -16.31
C GLU A 36 6.62 -3.67 -15.72
N ALA A 37 6.36 -3.13 -14.53
CA ALA A 37 5.06 -3.24 -13.88
C ALA A 37 3.95 -2.57 -14.70
N VAL A 38 4.19 -1.38 -15.25
CA VAL A 38 3.23 -0.68 -16.11
C VAL A 38 3.00 -1.44 -17.41
N ALA A 39 4.05 -1.96 -18.05
CA ALA A 39 3.91 -2.76 -19.27
C ALA A 39 3.07 -4.03 -19.03
N SER A 40 3.23 -4.68 -17.86
CA SER A 40 2.45 -5.88 -17.50
C SER A 40 0.93 -5.63 -17.45
N LEU A 41 0.50 -4.37 -17.30
CA LEU A 41 -0.91 -3.99 -17.29
C LEU A 41 -1.60 -4.13 -18.65
N GLY A 42 -0.84 -4.16 -19.76
CA GLY A 42 -1.37 -4.40 -21.11
C GLY A 42 -1.91 -5.82 -21.31
N LYS A 43 -1.49 -6.77 -20.47
CA LYS A 43 -2.00 -8.14 -20.42
C LYS A 43 -2.08 -8.61 -18.97
N CYS A 44 -3.05 -8.06 -18.24
CA CYS A 44 -3.05 -8.15 -16.78
C CYS A 44 -3.18 -9.59 -16.24
N ARG A 45 -2.20 -9.98 -15.39
CA ARG A 45 -2.17 -11.21 -14.59
C ARG A 45 -1.91 -10.99 -13.09
N VAL A 46 -2.15 -9.77 -12.60
CA VAL A 46 -1.84 -9.38 -11.22
C VAL A 46 -2.63 -10.17 -10.16
N CYS A 47 -3.78 -10.73 -10.53
CA CYS A 47 -4.63 -11.52 -9.65
C CYS A 47 -4.87 -12.92 -10.23
N PRO A 48 -5.29 -13.92 -9.42
CA PRO A 48 -5.39 -15.32 -9.85
C PRO A 48 -6.41 -15.57 -10.97
N TRP A 49 -7.28 -14.60 -11.28
CA TRP A 49 -8.19 -14.66 -12.41
C TRP A 49 -7.50 -14.64 -13.78
N ASN A 50 -6.24 -14.19 -13.85
CA ASN A 50 -5.45 -14.19 -15.09
C ASN A 50 -6.21 -13.67 -16.31
N CYS A 51 -6.89 -12.53 -16.15
CA CYS A 51 -7.90 -12.10 -17.11
C CYS A 51 -7.35 -11.61 -18.45
N GLU A 52 -6.05 -11.32 -18.55
CA GLU A 52 -5.34 -10.89 -19.76
C GLU A 52 -5.88 -9.62 -20.44
N ILE A 53 -6.73 -8.85 -19.76
CA ILE A 53 -7.26 -7.57 -20.28
C ILE A 53 -6.15 -6.50 -20.36
N ASP A 54 -6.37 -5.53 -21.24
CA ASP A 54 -5.51 -4.36 -21.38
C ASP A 54 -6.00 -3.22 -20.48
N ARG A 55 -5.36 -3.09 -19.31
CA ARG A 55 -5.64 -1.98 -18.39
C ARG A 55 -5.06 -0.65 -18.89
N LEU A 56 -4.10 -0.64 -19.83
CA LEU A 56 -3.59 0.60 -20.42
C LEU A 56 -4.65 1.26 -21.31
N ALA A 57 -5.49 0.45 -21.97
CA ALA A 57 -6.71 0.88 -22.64
C ALA A 57 -7.91 1.11 -21.69
N ASN A 58 -7.66 1.17 -20.38
CA ASN A 58 -8.65 1.32 -19.33
C ASN A 58 -9.73 0.21 -19.28
N GLN A 59 -9.43 -0.99 -19.78
CA GLN A 59 -10.36 -2.11 -19.70
C GLN A 59 -10.44 -2.65 -18.27
N ALA A 60 -11.63 -3.15 -17.90
CA ALA A 60 -11.89 -3.75 -16.60
C ALA A 60 -12.63 -5.09 -16.76
N LYS A 61 -12.50 -5.97 -15.77
CA LYS A 61 -13.23 -7.26 -15.70
C LYS A 61 -13.83 -7.45 -14.30
N VAL A 62 -13.76 -8.66 -13.74
CA VAL A 62 -14.38 -8.98 -12.44
C VAL A 62 -13.93 -8.08 -11.30
N CYS A 63 -12.67 -7.62 -11.29
CA CYS A 63 -12.14 -6.71 -10.27
C CYS A 63 -12.50 -5.24 -10.48
N ARG A 64 -13.21 -4.88 -11.58
CA ARG A 64 -13.72 -3.52 -11.89
C ARG A 64 -12.70 -2.35 -11.87
N THR A 65 -11.41 -2.67 -11.76
CA THR A 65 -10.33 -1.69 -11.78
C THR A 65 -9.85 -1.50 -13.23
N GLY A 66 -9.58 -0.27 -13.63
CA GLY A 66 -9.03 0.10 -14.95
C GLY A 66 -7.51 0.33 -14.91
N ARG A 67 -7.04 1.44 -15.52
CA ARG A 67 -5.62 1.85 -15.52
C ARG A 67 -5.14 2.34 -14.16
N TYR A 68 -5.99 3.10 -13.50
CA TYR A 68 -5.67 3.84 -12.29
C TYR A 68 -6.42 3.24 -11.09
N ALA A 69 -5.86 3.48 -9.91
CA ALA A 69 -6.48 3.04 -8.67
C ALA A 69 -7.68 3.95 -8.37
N ARG A 70 -8.71 3.39 -7.74
CA ARG A 70 -9.80 4.18 -7.14
C ARG A 70 -9.57 4.23 -5.64
N VAL A 71 -9.53 5.43 -5.06
CA VAL A 71 -9.35 5.64 -3.63
C VAL A 71 -10.66 6.10 -3.02
N GLY A 72 -11.10 5.38 -2.00
CA GLY A 72 -12.28 5.71 -1.18
C GLY A 72 -11.96 6.71 -0.09
N SER A 73 -10.89 6.49 0.67
CA SER A 73 -10.46 7.36 1.77
C SER A 73 -8.98 7.18 2.09
N TYR A 74 -8.38 8.15 2.78
CA TYR A 74 -7.05 8.03 3.37
C TYR A 74 -6.96 8.82 4.66
N PHE A 75 -6.34 8.25 5.71
CA PHE A 75 -6.26 8.86 7.04
C PHE A 75 -5.23 8.14 7.94
N PRO A 76 -4.76 8.76 9.03
CA PRO A 76 -3.98 8.07 10.06
C PRO A 76 -4.84 7.08 10.84
N HIS A 77 -4.43 5.82 10.87
CA HIS A 77 -5.10 4.72 11.53
C HIS A 77 -4.30 4.22 12.74
N PHE A 78 -5.01 3.93 13.83
CA PHE A 78 -4.44 3.46 15.09
C PHE A 78 -4.95 2.08 15.51
N GLY A 79 -5.85 1.47 14.73
CA GLY A 79 -6.47 0.18 15.04
C GLY A 79 -5.61 -1.05 14.68
N GLU A 80 -4.53 -0.87 13.92
CA GLU A 80 -3.58 -1.93 13.59
C GLU A 80 -2.86 -2.45 14.84
N GLU A 81 -2.36 -3.69 14.83
CA GLU A 81 -1.66 -4.27 15.97
C GLU A 81 -0.51 -3.37 16.45
N SER A 82 -0.36 -3.24 17.77
CA SER A 82 0.60 -2.32 18.39
C SER A 82 2.04 -2.50 17.91
N CYS A 83 2.44 -3.70 17.49
CA CYS A 83 3.76 -3.98 16.92
C CYS A 83 3.97 -3.42 15.50
N LEU A 84 2.89 -3.14 14.75
CA LEU A 84 2.95 -2.66 13.36
C LEU A 84 2.73 -1.15 13.26
N ARG A 85 1.80 -0.59 14.03
CA ARG A 85 1.48 0.85 14.00
C ARG A 85 2.53 1.75 14.67
N GLY A 86 3.39 1.18 15.51
CA GLY A 86 4.27 1.97 16.36
C GLY A 86 3.50 2.96 17.24
N TRP A 87 4.07 4.13 17.49
CA TRP A 87 3.50 5.11 18.41
C TRP A 87 2.58 6.14 17.74
N ASN A 88 2.85 6.51 16.49
CA ASN A 88 2.09 7.51 15.73
C ASN A 88 1.09 6.93 14.71
N GLY A 89 0.75 5.66 14.81
CA GLY A 89 -0.20 5.05 13.87
C GLY A 89 0.42 4.77 12.49
N SER A 90 -0.41 4.20 11.63
CA SER A 90 -0.10 3.97 10.22
C SER A 90 -0.93 4.89 9.33
N GLY A 91 -0.37 5.32 8.20
CA GLY A 91 -1.09 6.06 7.19
C GLY A 91 -1.85 5.09 6.31
N THR A 92 -3.17 5.07 6.43
CA THR A 92 -4.00 4.12 5.68
C THR A 92 -4.56 4.76 4.43
N ILE A 93 -4.51 4.04 3.31
CA ILE A 93 -5.19 4.40 2.06
C ILE A 93 -6.11 3.24 1.67
N PHE A 94 -7.41 3.53 1.60
CA PHE A 94 -8.43 2.58 1.18
C PHE A 94 -8.71 2.67 -0.31
N PHE A 95 -8.43 1.58 -1.02
CA PHE A 95 -8.80 1.41 -2.40
C PHE A 95 -10.20 0.84 -2.55
N ALA A 96 -10.86 1.24 -3.62
CA ALA A 96 -12.12 0.64 -4.03
C ALA A 96 -11.86 -0.53 -4.96
N TRP A 97 -12.87 -1.41 -5.01
CA TRP A 97 -12.86 -2.69 -5.70
C TRP A 97 -11.98 -3.76 -5.06
N CYS A 98 -12.49 -5.00 -5.09
CA CYS A 98 -11.74 -6.20 -4.76
C CYS A 98 -11.95 -7.24 -5.88
N ASN A 99 -10.93 -8.05 -6.17
CA ASN A 99 -11.07 -9.17 -7.11
C ASN A 99 -11.79 -10.38 -6.48
N LEU A 100 -12.16 -10.30 -5.20
CA LEU A 100 -13.01 -11.25 -4.50
C LEU A 100 -14.48 -10.77 -4.46
N ARG A 101 -15.40 -11.70 -4.25
CA ARG A 101 -16.86 -11.46 -4.23
C ARG A 101 -17.48 -12.11 -2.99
N CYS A 102 -16.95 -11.76 -1.82
CA CYS A 102 -17.35 -12.34 -0.55
C CYS A 102 -18.81 -11.97 -0.21
N VAL A 103 -19.63 -12.96 0.12
CA VAL A 103 -21.04 -12.77 0.54
C VAL A 103 -21.14 -12.01 1.87
N PHE A 104 -20.12 -12.13 2.72
CA PHE A 104 -19.99 -11.49 4.03
C PHE A 104 -18.94 -10.36 4.03
N CYS A 105 -18.82 -9.63 2.92
CA CYS A 105 -17.83 -8.55 2.80
C CYS A 105 -18.12 -7.42 3.79
N GLN A 106 -17.26 -7.24 4.81
CA GLN A 106 -17.34 -6.12 5.76
C GLN A 106 -17.18 -4.75 5.07
N ASN A 107 -16.50 -4.74 3.93
CA ASN A 107 -16.15 -3.54 3.17
C ASN A 107 -16.92 -3.43 1.86
N PHE A 108 -18.18 -3.86 1.87
CA PHE A 108 -19.02 -3.95 0.68
C PHE A 108 -19.09 -2.63 -0.10
N ASP A 109 -19.21 -1.50 0.59
CA ASP A 109 -19.33 -0.18 -0.04
C ASP A 109 -18.10 0.20 -0.88
N LEU A 110 -16.90 -0.14 -0.40
CA LEU A 110 -15.65 0.08 -1.14
C LEU A 110 -15.40 -1.03 -2.16
N SER A 111 -15.45 -2.28 -1.71
CA SER A 111 -15.06 -3.45 -2.51
C SER A 111 -16.05 -3.80 -3.62
N GLN A 112 -17.35 -3.55 -3.42
CA GLN A 112 -18.42 -3.99 -4.31
C GLN A 112 -19.23 -2.84 -4.92
N GLN A 113 -19.39 -1.71 -4.23
CA GLN A 113 -20.09 -0.54 -4.77
C GLN A 113 -19.16 0.47 -5.46
N GLY A 114 -17.85 0.41 -5.19
CA GLY A 114 -16.87 1.26 -5.86
C GLY A 114 -16.89 2.71 -5.40
N ALA A 115 -17.20 2.96 -4.13
CA ALA A 115 -17.13 4.29 -3.55
C ALA A 115 -15.73 4.92 -3.71
N GLY A 116 -15.68 6.24 -3.87
CA GLY A 116 -14.44 6.98 -4.09
C GLY A 116 -14.18 7.38 -5.53
N ARG A 117 -12.97 7.88 -5.78
CA ARG A 117 -12.57 8.48 -7.06
C ARG A 117 -11.32 7.84 -7.63
N GLU A 118 -11.23 7.82 -8.95
CA GLU A 118 -9.98 7.44 -9.61
C GLU A 118 -8.88 8.47 -9.30
N VAL A 119 -7.66 7.99 -9.08
CA VAL A 119 -6.51 8.81 -8.72
C VAL A 119 -5.32 8.48 -9.60
N ARG A 120 -4.60 9.51 -10.05
CA ARG A 120 -3.33 9.32 -10.76
C ARG A 120 -2.20 8.96 -9.78
N PRO A 121 -1.10 8.34 -10.26
CA PRO A 121 0.04 7.99 -9.40
C PRO A 121 0.62 9.18 -8.64
N ASP A 122 0.64 10.38 -9.24
CA ASP A 122 1.14 11.59 -8.58
C ASP A 122 0.20 12.06 -7.46
N GLU A 123 -1.10 11.94 -7.62
CA GLU A 123 -2.07 12.23 -6.56
C GLU A 123 -1.95 11.22 -5.42
N LEU A 124 -1.82 9.94 -5.74
CA LEU A 124 -1.63 8.89 -4.74
C LEU A 124 -0.34 9.12 -3.93
N ALA A 125 0.75 9.51 -4.59
CA ALA A 125 1.98 9.89 -3.92
C ALA A 125 1.79 11.09 -2.98
N ARG A 126 1.02 12.12 -3.39
CA ARG A 126 0.69 13.25 -2.51
C ARG A 126 -0.10 12.82 -1.28
N MET A 127 -1.02 11.86 -1.41
CA MET A 127 -1.76 11.29 -0.26
C MET A 127 -0.80 10.61 0.72
N MET A 128 0.14 9.80 0.22
CA MET A 128 1.16 9.15 1.05
C MET A 128 2.05 10.18 1.77
N LEU A 129 2.52 11.20 1.07
CA LEU A 129 3.33 12.28 1.66
C LEU A 129 2.55 13.10 2.71
N ALA A 130 1.25 13.34 2.47
CA ALA A 130 0.40 14.02 3.44
C ALA A 130 0.23 13.21 4.73
N LEU A 131 0.14 11.88 4.64
CA LEU A 131 0.11 10.98 5.80
C LEU A 131 1.47 10.92 6.49
N GLN A 132 2.57 10.94 5.73
CA GLN A 132 3.92 11.02 6.28
C GLN A 132 4.12 12.29 7.12
N ALA A 133 3.67 13.43 6.60
CA ALA A 133 3.77 14.73 7.27
C ALA A 133 2.97 14.78 8.59
N GLN A 134 1.94 13.94 8.73
CA GLN A 134 1.17 13.76 9.96
C GLN A 134 1.89 12.87 10.99
N GLY A 135 3.06 12.32 10.64
CA GLY A 135 3.90 11.55 11.56
C GLY A 135 3.65 10.05 11.54
N SER A 136 2.82 9.52 10.62
CA SER A 136 2.62 8.09 10.46
C SER A 136 3.94 7.36 10.17
N HIS A 137 4.20 6.28 10.90
CA HIS A 137 5.48 5.56 10.79
C HIS A 137 5.57 4.62 9.58
N ARG A 138 4.41 4.28 9.02
CA ARG A 138 4.22 3.25 7.98
C ARG A 138 3.00 3.62 7.15
N PHE A 139 2.91 3.08 5.95
CA PHE A 139 1.68 3.12 5.15
C PHE A 139 1.07 1.74 5.03
N ASP A 140 -0.24 1.66 5.19
CA ASP A 140 -1.02 0.46 4.94
C ASP A 140 -1.95 0.70 3.75
N LEU A 141 -1.78 -0.14 2.73
CA LEU A 141 -2.53 -0.11 1.49
C LEU A 141 -3.59 -1.21 1.57
N GLN A 142 -4.84 -0.81 1.71
CA GLN A 142 -5.91 -1.74 2.07
C GLN A 142 -7.11 -1.58 1.14
N ASP A 143 -7.86 -2.66 0.96
CA ASP A 143 -9.20 -2.65 0.38
C ASP A 143 -10.29 -2.79 1.46
N SER A 144 -9.92 -2.75 2.75
CA SER A 144 -10.78 -3.10 3.88
C SER A 144 -10.65 -2.24 5.16
N TRP A 145 -11.67 -1.46 5.55
CA TRP A 145 -11.75 -0.90 6.92
C TRP A 145 -11.72 -2.02 7.96
N GLN A 146 -10.85 -1.86 8.96
CA GLN A 146 -10.97 -2.55 10.24
C GLN A 146 -11.79 -1.64 11.16
N ASN A 147 -13.01 -2.06 11.49
CA ASN A 147 -13.71 -1.66 12.71
C ASN A 147 -13.65 -2.83 13.67
#